data_AF-A0A0T6LV76-F1
#
_entry.id   AF-A0A0T6LV76-F1
#
_cell.length_a   1.000
_cell.length_b   1.000
_cell.length_c   1.000
_cell.angle_alpha   90.00
_cell.angle_beta   90.00
_cell.angle_gamma   90.00
#
_symmetry.space_group_name_H-M   'P 1'
#
loop_
_entity.id
_entity.type
_entity.pdbx_description
1 polymer ?
#
loop_
_entity_poly.entity_id
_entity_poly.type
_entity_poly.pdbx_seq_one_letter_code
_entity_poly.pdbx_strand_id
1 'polypeptide(L)'
;MTDLTTAPAPPRTKGARLFELNRTITTPEEYRELLALDEELVASRARELEAEYPRIADRAELTRLVRGLLAEEEASPPECERIMAEELSREQFREVVRQFAVDGLTESESFLPIVPRLPKKAKMAVFRVLVDEFGCGNLDQAHFNIYRELMSELDLSLDVEDYLGTTNPETFAYVNLFFWAAARAPRPEYFLGALCYLESSILYAFRCFADAATRLGLAGARYYTEHLHIDHFHAKELSVAIRELEAEADLDCAKVWAGFRLASETIGGSVEAAVASALRVA
;
A
#
# COMPACT_ATOMS: atom_id res chain seq x y z
N MET A 1 29.03 27.98 21.26
CA MET A 1 28.55 27.25 20.08
C MET A 1 29.08 25.83 20.19
N THR A 2 28.34 24.99 20.90
CA THR A 2 28.59 23.55 20.96
C THR A 2 28.12 22.96 19.65
N ASP A 3 29.09 22.44 18.89
CA ASP A 3 28.91 21.71 17.66
C ASP A 3 28.16 20.41 17.99
N LEU A 4 26.85 20.38 17.71
CA LEU A 4 26.06 19.15 17.78
C LEU A 4 26.46 18.32 16.57
N THR A 5 27.51 17.51 16.75
CA THR A 5 27.86 16.44 15.82
C THR A 5 26.67 15.48 15.77
N THR A 6 25.79 15.67 14.78
CA THR A 6 24.75 14.71 14.43
C THR A 6 25.43 13.38 14.14
N ALA A 7 25.09 12.34 14.91
CA ALA A 7 25.53 10.99 14.61
C ALA A 7 25.20 10.66 13.14
N PRO A 8 26.06 9.95 12.41
CA PRO A 8 25.76 9.54 11.04
C PRO A 8 24.46 8.74 11.04
N ALA A 9 23.54 9.09 10.14
CA ALA A 9 22.29 8.36 9.97
C ALA A 9 22.60 6.86 9.75
N PRO A 10 21.81 5.94 10.35
CA PRO A 10 22.01 4.52 10.13
C PRO A 10 21.99 4.19 8.63
N PRO A 11 22.75 3.19 8.17
CA PRO A 11 22.76 2.82 6.77
C PRO A 11 21.35 2.44 6.32
N ARG A 12 20.87 3.09 5.25
CA ARG A 12 19.53 2.85 4.70
C ARG A 12 19.43 1.42 4.18
N THR A 13 18.28 0.79 4.40
CA THR A 13 17.99 -0.54 3.84
C THR A 13 17.84 -0.44 2.31
N LYS A 14 17.94 -1.57 1.61
CA LYS A 14 17.69 -1.62 0.16
C LYS A 14 16.27 -1.12 -0.19
N GLY A 15 15.28 -1.46 0.64
CA GLY A 15 13.89 -0.99 0.46
C GLY A 15 13.75 0.52 0.63
N ALA A 16 14.41 1.09 1.64
CA ALA A 16 14.45 2.55 1.82
C ALA A 16 15.11 3.23 0.60
N ARG A 17 16.26 2.71 0.13
CA ARG A 17 16.94 3.25 -1.04
C ARG A 17 16.07 3.17 -2.30
N LEU A 18 15.36 2.07 -2.52
CA LEU A 18 14.44 1.94 -3.65
C LEU A 18 13.29 2.95 -3.56
N PHE A 19 12.73 3.18 -2.37
CA PHE A 19 11.68 4.17 -2.15
C PHE A 19 12.13 5.59 -2.51
N GLU A 20 13.35 5.97 -2.12
CA GLU A 20 13.91 7.28 -2.49
C GLU A 20 14.12 7.43 -4.00
N LEU A 21 14.68 6.39 -4.64
CA LEU A 21 14.91 6.39 -6.08
C LEU A 21 13.60 6.51 -6.86
N ASN A 22 12.52 5.93 -6.35
CA ASN A 22 11.18 6.06 -6.93
C ASN A 22 10.61 7.48 -6.87
N ARG A 23 11.10 8.31 -5.95
CA ARG A 23 10.60 9.67 -5.68
C ARG A 23 11.55 10.77 -6.14
N THR A 24 12.62 10.42 -6.85
CA THR A 24 13.64 11.35 -7.30
C THR A 24 13.79 11.33 -8.83
N ILE A 25 14.23 12.45 -9.40
CA ILE A 25 14.65 12.48 -10.81
C ILE A 25 16.02 11.81 -10.88
N THR A 26 16.03 10.55 -11.30
CA THR A 26 17.24 9.72 -11.31
C THR A 26 18.22 10.09 -12.42
N THR A 27 19.50 10.02 -12.12
CA THR A 27 20.57 9.93 -13.13
C THR A 27 20.54 8.56 -13.82
N PRO A 28 21.23 8.37 -14.97
CA PRO A 28 21.32 7.06 -15.61
C PRO A 28 21.98 5.96 -14.76
N GLU A 29 22.77 6.30 -13.75
CA GLU A 29 23.35 5.35 -12.81
C GLU A 29 22.35 4.93 -11.74
N GLU A 30 21.69 5.91 -11.12
CA GLU A 30 20.62 5.69 -10.14
C GLU A 30 19.43 4.95 -10.74
N TYR A 31 19.10 5.19 -12.01
CA TYR A 31 18.04 4.44 -12.68
C TYR A 31 18.43 2.97 -12.89
N ARG A 32 19.72 2.67 -13.17
CA ARG A 32 20.21 1.28 -13.23
C ARG A 32 20.17 0.60 -11.86
N GLU A 33 20.52 1.35 -10.80
CA GLU A 33 20.39 0.89 -9.42
C GLU A 33 18.94 0.56 -9.08
N LEU A 34 18.01 1.48 -9.39
CA LEU A 34 16.57 1.29 -9.20
C LEU A 34 16.08 0.01 -9.89
N LEU A 35 16.45 -0.22 -11.16
CA LEU A 35 16.03 -1.42 -11.89
C LEU A 35 16.58 -2.71 -11.26
N ALA A 36 17.81 -2.68 -10.74
CA ALA A 36 18.40 -3.82 -10.05
C ALA A 36 17.70 -4.10 -8.71
N LEU A 37 17.33 -3.05 -7.97
CA LEU A 37 16.59 -3.17 -6.72
C LEU A 37 15.16 -3.65 -6.93
N ASP A 38 14.46 -3.15 -7.96
CA ASP A 38 13.14 -3.68 -8.34
C ASP A 38 13.19 -5.17 -8.64
N GLU A 39 14.19 -5.58 -9.43
CA GLU A 39 14.37 -6.97 -9.82
C GLU A 39 14.56 -7.87 -8.60
N GLU A 40 15.43 -7.45 -7.68
CA GLU A 40 15.74 -8.17 -6.44
C GLU A 40 14.55 -8.22 -5.48
N LEU A 41 13.87 -7.08 -5.26
CA LEU A 41 12.92 -6.92 -4.16
C LEU A 41 11.46 -7.19 -4.55
N VAL A 42 11.10 -7.03 -5.83
CA VAL A 42 9.69 -7.06 -6.26
C VAL A 42 9.48 -7.97 -7.47
N ALA A 43 10.18 -7.72 -8.58
CA ALA A 43 9.85 -8.31 -9.87
C ALA A 43 10.14 -9.82 -9.92
N SER A 44 11.16 -10.31 -9.21
CA SER A 44 11.41 -11.75 -9.11
C SER A 44 10.23 -12.49 -8.48
N ARG A 45 9.74 -12.00 -7.32
CA ARG A 45 8.60 -12.61 -6.63
C ARG A 45 7.33 -12.52 -7.46
N ALA A 46 7.10 -11.39 -8.15
CA ALA A 46 5.96 -11.24 -9.05
C ALA A 46 5.93 -12.31 -10.17
N ARG A 47 7.10 -12.67 -10.74
CA ARG A 47 7.18 -13.73 -11.77
C ARG A 47 6.99 -15.13 -11.20
N GLU A 48 7.45 -15.38 -9.97
CA GLU A 48 7.18 -16.65 -9.28
C GLU A 48 5.68 -16.83 -9.06
N LEU A 49 5.01 -15.80 -8.54
CA LEU A 49 3.55 -15.80 -8.33
C LEU A 49 2.76 -15.93 -9.64
N GLU A 50 3.25 -15.34 -10.72
CA GLU A 50 2.69 -15.55 -12.06
C GLU A 50 2.84 -17.01 -12.51
N ALA A 51 3.98 -17.65 -12.24
CA ALA A 51 4.19 -19.07 -12.56
C ALA A 51 3.30 -20.01 -11.71
N GLU A 52 2.92 -19.58 -10.51
CA GLU A 52 1.95 -20.25 -9.62
C GLU A 52 0.48 -20.03 -10.04
N TYR A 53 0.21 -19.29 -11.12
CA TYR A 53 -1.15 -19.01 -11.58
C TYR A 53 -1.96 -20.29 -11.78
N PRO A 54 -3.14 -20.45 -11.14
CA PRO A 54 -3.91 -21.70 -11.14
C PRO A 54 -4.58 -22.04 -12.48
N ARG A 55 -4.20 -21.37 -13.58
CA ARG A 55 -4.71 -21.57 -14.95
C ARG A 55 -6.23 -21.46 -15.03
N ILE A 56 -6.72 -20.33 -14.54
CA ILE A 56 -8.14 -19.97 -14.59
C ILE A 56 -8.58 -19.73 -16.04
N ALA A 57 -9.79 -20.19 -16.38
CA ALA A 57 -10.33 -20.16 -17.74
C ALA A 57 -10.73 -18.76 -18.23
N ASP A 58 -11.30 -17.94 -17.35
CA ASP A 58 -11.79 -16.60 -17.69
C ASP A 58 -11.78 -15.64 -16.50
N ARG A 59 -12.05 -14.36 -16.77
CA ARG A 59 -12.12 -13.31 -15.74
C ARG A 59 -13.19 -13.58 -14.68
N ALA A 60 -14.30 -14.24 -15.01
CA ALA A 60 -15.38 -14.49 -14.05
C ALA A 60 -14.94 -15.52 -13.00
N GLU A 61 -14.23 -16.55 -13.42
CA GLU A 61 -13.61 -17.51 -12.52
C GLU A 61 -12.51 -16.86 -11.66
N LEU A 62 -11.68 -15.96 -12.23
CA LEU A 62 -10.67 -15.22 -11.46
C LEU A 62 -11.32 -14.36 -10.37
N THR A 63 -12.41 -13.66 -10.74
CA THR A 63 -13.19 -12.84 -9.81
C THR A 63 -13.74 -13.67 -8.65
N ARG A 64 -14.25 -14.87 -8.93
CA ARG A 64 -14.77 -15.78 -7.91
C ARG A 64 -13.66 -16.30 -6.99
N LEU A 65 -12.50 -16.65 -7.53
CA LEU A 65 -11.36 -17.09 -6.73
C LEU A 65 -10.86 -15.98 -5.79
N VAL A 66 -10.63 -14.78 -6.33
CA VAL A 66 -10.19 -13.60 -5.55
C VAL A 66 -11.18 -13.29 -4.42
N ARG A 67 -12.48 -13.28 -4.70
CA ARG A 67 -13.51 -13.08 -3.66
C ARG A 67 -13.50 -14.17 -2.59
N GLY A 68 -13.24 -15.42 -2.98
CA GLY A 68 -13.11 -16.53 -2.04
C GLY A 68 -11.93 -16.32 -1.09
N LEU A 69 -10.76 -15.95 -1.62
CA LEU A 69 -9.57 -15.68 -0.82
C LEU A 69 -9.77 -14.52 0.16
N LEU A 70 -10.37 -13.41 -0.29
CA LEU A 70 -10.69 -12.26 0.58
C LEU A 70 -11.68 -12.65 1.70
N ALA A 71 -12.69 -13.46 1.38
CA ALA A 71 -13.65 -13.92 2.38
C ALA A 71 -13.03 -14.91 3.39
N GLU A 72 -12.11 -15.76 2.95
CA GLU A 72 -11.34 -16.65 3.83
C GLU A 72 -10.43 -15.84 4.78
N GLU A 73 -9.78 -14.79 4.26
CA GLU A 73 -8.96 -13.86 5.04
C GLU A 73 -9.79 -13.10 6.08
N GLU A 74 -10.91 -12.48 5.68
CA GLU A 74 -11.83 -11.77 6.59
C GLU A 74 -12.41 -12.69 7.68
N ALA A 75 -12.65 -13.97 7.36
CA ALA A 75 -13.20 -14.93 8.31
C ALA A 75 -12.17 -15.44 9.34
N SER A 76 -10.88 -15.23 9.09
CA SER A 76 -9.79 -15.71 9.95
C SER A 76 -8.72 -14.63 10.15
N PRO A 77 -9.07 -13.49 10.79
CA PRO A 77 -8.13 -12.40 11.01
C PRO A 77 -6.93 -12.86 11.87
N PRO A 78 -5.71 -12.40 11.57
CA PRO A 78 -4.53 -12.74 12.34
C PRO A 78 -4.58 -12.14 13.76
N GLU A 79 -3.86 -12.77 14.69
CA GLU A 79 -3.86 -12.35 16.11
C GLU A 79 -3.38 -10.89 16.29
N CYS A 80 -2.50 -10.40 15.42
CA CYS A 80 -2.01 -9.03 15.47
C CYS A 80 -3.13 -7.98 15.31
N GLU A 81 -4.21 -8.27 14.57
CA GLU A 81 -5.37 -7.39 14.44
C GLU A 81 -6.13 -7.26 15.77
N ARG A 82 -6.31 -8.37 16.49
CA ARG A 82 -6.93 -8.35 17.83
C ARG A 82 -6.06 -7.55 18.81
N ILE A 83 -4.75 -7.79 18.81
CA ILE A 83 -3.80 -7.04 19.65
C ILE A 83 -3.86 -5.54 19.34
N MET A 84 -3.86 -5.17 18.05
CA MET A 84 -4.03 -3.79 17.59
C MET A 84 -5.29 -3.16 18.18
N ALA A 85 -6.43 -3.80 17.93
CA ALA A 85 -7.74 -3.29 18.31
C ALA A 85 -7.92 -3.16 19.82
N GLU A 86 -7.47 -4.14 20.60
CA GLU A 86 -7.87 -4.32 22.00
C GLU A 86 -6.77 -3.99 23.02
N GLU A 87 -5.50 -4.16 22.67
CA GLU A 87 -4.42 -4.22 23.66
C GLU A 87 -3.41 -3.08 23.57
N LEU A 88 -3.07 -2.61 22.36
CA LEU A 88 -2.00 -1.60 22.22
C LEU A 88 -2.29 -0.35 23.04
N SER A 89 -1.26 0.15 23.72
CA SER A 89 -1.28 1.47 24.38
C SER A 89 -1.23 2.59 23.33
N ARG A 90 -1.43 3.85 23.76
CA ARG A 90 -1.28 5.00 22.86
C ARG A 90 0.12 5.10 22.25
N GLU A 91 1.17 4.84 23.02
CA GLU A 91 2.55 4.88 22.50
C GLU A 91 2.84 3.74 21.54
N GLN A 92 2.28 2.55 21.79
CA GLN A 92 2.42 1.42 20.89
C GLN A 92 1.65 1.65 19.58
N PHE A 93 0.42 2.19 19.65
CA PHE A 93 -0.32 2.59 18.46
C PHE A 93 0.38 3.71 17.69
N ARG A 94 1.01 4.66 18.39
CA ARG A 94 1.87 5.68 17.79
C ARG A 94 3.01 5.05 17.00
N GLU A 95 3.65 4.00 17.50
CA GLU A 95 4.66 3.25 16.74
C GLU A 95 4.07 2.59 15.49
N VAL A 96 2.87 2.02 15.55
CA VAL A 96 2.21 1.47 14.35
C VAL A 96 2.01 2.55 13.30
N VAL A 97 1.42 3.69 13.67
CA VAL A 97 1.22 4.83 12.75
C VAL A 97 2.57 5.30 12.20
N ARG A 98 3.60 5.39 13.05
CA ARG A 98 4.97 5.74 12.63
C ARG A 98 5.51 4.80 11.56
N GLN A 99 5.26 3.49 11.67
CA GLN A 99 5.75 2.50 10.71
C GLN A 99 5.14 2.66 9.33
N PHE A 100 3.91 3.18 9.23
CA PHE A 100 3.22 3.44 7.95
C PHE A 100 3.41 4.86 7.42
N ALA A 101 4.19 5.72 8.08
CA ALA A 101 4.39 7.11 7.69
C ALA A 101 4.88 7.31 6.24
N VAL A 102 5.76 6.42 5.75
CA VAL A 102 6.25 6.49 4.36
C VAL A 102 5.15 6.26 3.32
N ASP A 103 4.11 5.49 3.67
CA ASP A 103 2.92 5.29 2.84
C ASP A 103 1.94 6.43 3.06
N GLY A 104 1.43 6.60 4.29
CA GLY A 104 0.36 7.55 4.58
C GLY A 104 0.70 9.02 4.30
N LEU A 105 1.96 9.46 4.44
CA LEU A 105 2.35 10.83 4.06
C LEU A 105 2.39 11.04 2.54
N THR A 106 2.41 9.96 1.76
CA THR A 106 2.59 9.98 0.30
C THR A 106 1.53 9.14 -0.43
N GLU A 107 0.41 8.92 0.26
CA GLU A 107 -0.64 8.00 -0.15
C GLU A 107 -1.11 8.27 -1.58
N SER A 108 -1.31 7.20 -2.33
CA SER A 108 -1.74 7.23 -3.73
C SER A 108 -0.81 7.93 -4.73
N GLU A 109 0.31 8.56 -4.30
CA GLU A 109 1.32 9.10 -5.23
C GLU A 109 2.01 8.01 -6.04
N SER A 110 2.24 6.84 -5.43
CA SER A 110 2.86 5.68 -6.06
C SER A 110 2.01 5.12 -7.22
N PHE A 111 0.72 5.45 -7.27
CA PHE A 111 -0.21 4.97 -8.29
C PHE A 111 -0.20 5.83 -9.55
N LEU A 112 0.12 7.12 -9.43
CA LEU A 112 0.06 8.10 -10.53
C LEU A 112 0.70 7.63 -11.86
N PRO A 113 1.86 6.92 -11.86
CA PRO A 113 2.48 6.44 -13.09
C PRO A 113 1.63 5.48 -13.93
N ILE A 114 0.58 4.86 -13.36
CA ILE A 114 -0.28 3.92 -14.10
C ILE A 114 -1.17 4.60 -15.14
N VAL A 115 -1.56 5.85 -14.90
CA VAL A 115 -2.56 6.57 -15.71
C VAL A 115 -2.21 6.60 -17.21
N PRO A 116 -0.97 6.90 -17.66
CA PRO A 116 -0.64 6.85 -19.07
C PRO A 116 -0.63 5.44 -19.67
N ARG A 117 -0.53 4.39 -18.84
CA ARG A 117 -0.34 2.99 -19.26
C ARG A 117 -1.64 2.21 -19.46
N LEU A 118 -2.77 2.74 -18.98
CA LEU A 118 -4.08 2.11 -19.11
C LEU A 118 -4.80 2.51 -20.41
N PRO A 119 -5.60 1.61 -21.02
CA PRO A 119 -6.50 1.96 -22.11
C PRO A 119 -7.66 2.84 -21.61
N LYS A 120 -8.43 3.42 -22.53
CA LYS A 120 -9.26 4.61 -22.24
C LYS A 120 -10.28 4.38 -21.13
N LYS A 121 -11.07 3.31 -21.18
CA LYS A 121 -12.14 3.07 -20.19
C LYS A 121 -11.60 2.50 -18.89
N ALA A 122 -10.63 1.59 -18.95
CA ALA A 122 -9.95 1.09 -17.75
C ALA A 122 -9.28 2.23 -16.98
N LYS A 123 -8.64 3.16 -17.70
CA LYS A 123 -8.05 4.39 -17.15
C LYS A 123 -9.07 5.23 -16.40
N MET A 124 -10.27 5.43 -16.96
CA MET A 124 -11.29 6.25 -16.29
C MET A 124 -11.78 5.62 -14.99
N ALA A 125 -11.80 4.29 -14.87
CA ALA A 125 -12.13 3.62 -13.61
C ALA A 125 -11.05 3.85 -12.55
N VAL A 126 -9.78 3.62 -12.88
CA VAL A 126 -8.66 3.89 -11.97
C VAL A 126 -8.54 5.38 -11.64
N PHE A 127 -8.82 6.26 -12.59
CA PHE A 127 -8.76 7.71 -12.35
C PHE A 127 -9.86 8.20 -11.41
N ARG A 128 -11.02 7.52 -11.33
CA ARG A 128 -12.05 7.85 -10.32
C ARG A 128 -11.57 7.54 -8.91
N VAL A 129 -10.87 6.43 -8.72
CA VAL A 129 -10.21 6.09 -7.44
C VAL A 129 -9.20 7.19 -7.11
N LEU A 130 -8.26 7.49 -8.01
CA LEU A 130 -7.27 8.56 -7.78
C LEU A 130 -7.91 9.92 -7.46
N VAL A 131 -9.00 10.30 -8.13
CA VAL A 131 -9.67 11.58 -7.83
C VAL A 131 -10.18 11.60 -6.39
N ASP A 132 -10.70 10.49 -5.88
CA ASP A 132 -11.17 10.37 -4.50
C ASP A 132 -10.00 10.43 -3.50
N GLU A 133 -8.97 9.62 -3.72
CA GLU A 133 -7.74 9.57 -2.92
C GLU A 133 -7.08 10.95 -2.73
N PHE A 134 -7.08 11.76 -3.79
CA PHE A 134 -6.56 13.13 -3.77
C PHE A 134 -7.62 14.17 -3.30
N GLY A 135 -8.66 13.72 -2.59
CA GLY A 135 -9.68 14.56 -1.97
C GLY A 135 -10.54 15.34 -2.95
N CYS A 136 -10.70 14.86 -4.19
CA CYS A 136 -11.27 15.61 -5.30
C CYS A 136 -10.56 16.97 -5.54
N GLY A 137 -9.28 17.08 -5.20
CA GLY A 137 -8.51 18.32 -5.24
C GLY A 137 -8.72 19.25 -4.04
N ASN A 138 -9.48 18.82 -3.03
CA ASN A 138 -9.59 19.49 -1.74
C ASN A 138 -8.56 18.92 -0.76
N LEU A 139 -7.60 19.75 -0.33
CA LEU A 139 -6.54 19.35 0.58
C LEU A 139 -7.08 18.76 1.91
N ASP A 140 -8.16 19.33 2.46
CA ASP A 140 -8.75 18.87 3.73
C ASP A 140 -9.43 17.49 3.63
N GLN A 141 -9.62 16.99 2.40
CA GLN A 141 -10.20 15.68 2.09
C GLN A 141 -9.18 14.73 1.47
N ALA A 142 -7.99 15.19 1.11
CA ALA A 142 -6.97 14.30 0.56
C ALA A 142 -6.49 13.33 1.64
N HIS A 143 -6.46 12.04 1.34
CA HIS A 143 -6.24 11.01 2.36
C HIS A 143 -4.88 11.17 3.05
N PHE A 144 -3.84 11.53 2.29
CA PHE A 144 -2.53 11.86 2.87
C PHE A 144 -2.60 13.00 3.89
N ASN A 145 -3.50 13.97 3.72
CA ASN A 145 -3.67 15.08 4.66
C ASN A 145 -4.46 14.65 5.89
N ILE A 146 -5.47 13.78 5.74
CA ILE A 146 -6.18 13.17 6.88
C ILE A 146 -5.20 12.31 7.71
N TYR A 147 -4.27 11.61 7.06
CA TYR A 147 -3.20 10.89 7.75
C TYR A 147 -2.24 11.82 8.51
N ARG A 148 -1.89 12.98 7.92
CA ARG A 148 -1.08 14.01 8.60
C ARG A 148 -1.75 14.55 9.85
N GLU A 149 -3.08 14.67 9.87
CA GLU A 149 -3.84 15.06 11.07
C GLU A 149 -3.70 14.02 12.19
N LEU A 150 -3.83 12.72 11.86
CA LEU A 150 -3.60 11.61 12.80
C LEU A 150 -2.16 11.62 13.34
N MET A 151 -1.17 11.79 12.48
CA MET A 151 0.23 11.88 12.89
C MET A 151 0.49 13.08 13.82
N SER A 152 -0.13 14.22 13.53
CA SER A 152 -0.03 15.42 14.37
C SER A 152 -0.62 15.21 15.76
N GLU A 153 -1.77 14.53 15.86
CA GLU A 153 -2.41 14.17 17.14
C GLU A 153 -1.54 13.22 17.99
N LEU A 154 -0.68 12.46 17.32
CA LEU A 154 0.27 11.53 17.95
C LEU A 154 1.67 12.12 18.13
N ASP A 155 1.87 13.44 17.94
CA ASP A 155 3.16 14.11 18.06
C ASP A 155 4.26 13.44 17.21
N LEU A 156 3.91 13.06 15.98
CA LEU A 156 4.82 12.50 14.98
C LEU A 156 5.31 13.59 14.01
N SER A 157 6.51 13.42 13.47
CA SER A 157 7.00 14.26 12.38
C SER A 157 6.12 14.10 11.13
N LEU A 158 6.05 15.15 10.33
CA LEU A 158 5.34 15.13 9.05
C LEU A 158 6.29 15.16 7.85
N ASP A 159 7.59 15.02 8.11
CA ASP A 159 8.64 14.89 7.10
C ASP A 159 8.92 13.40 6.86
N VAL A 160 8.79 12.95 5.60
CA VAL A 160 8.99 11.55 5.22
C VAL A 160 10.44 11.10 5.46
N GLU A 161 11.40 12.02 5.39
CA GLU A 161 12.83 11.72 5.53
C GLU A 161 13.18 11.16 6.92
N ASP A 162 12.42 11.55 7.96
CA ASP A 162 12.62 11.12 9.34
C ASP A 162 12.33 9.61 9.53
N TYR A 163 11.65 8.99 8.57
CA TYR A 163 11.21 7.59 8.62
C TYR A 163 12.08 6.65 7.80
N LEU A 164 12.89 7.15 6.88
CA LEU A 164 13.67 6.31 5.95
C LEU A 164 14.68 5.38 6.64
N GLY A 165 15.18 5.77 7.81
CA GLY A 165 16.12 4.97 8.59
C GLY A 165 15.49 4.05 9.64
N THR A 166 14.18 4.14 9.86
CA THR A 166 13.51 3.52 11.03
C THR A 166 12.23 2.75 10.69
N THR A 167 11.72 2.88 9.47
CA THR A 167 10.61 2.07 8.96
C THR A 167 11.05 0.64 8.65
N ASN A 168 10.17 -0.31 8.97
CA ASN A 168 10.38 -1.73 8.76
C ASN A 168 10.58 -2.06 7.27
N PRO A 169 11.46 -3.03 6.93
CA PRO A 169 11.63 -3.51 5.56
C PRO A 169 10.34 -3.95 4.87
N GLU A 170 9.39 -4.52 5.63
CA GLU A 170 8.10 -5.02 5.14
C GLU A 170 7.21 -3.88 4.64
N THR A 171 7.19 -2.73 5.34
CA THR A 171 6.47 -1.54 4.85
C THR A 171 7.13 -1.01 3.58
N PHE A 172 8.47 -1.03 3.49
CA PHE A 172 9.15 -0.67 2.25
C PHE A 172 8.82 -1.63 1.10
N ALA A 173 8.68 -2.92 1.37
CA ALA A 173 8.26 -3.88 0.35
C ALA A 173 6.85 -3.52 -0.16
N TYR A 174 5.93 -3.17 0.74
CA TYR A 174 4.56 -2.78 0.41
C TYR A 174 4.53 -1.53 -0.49
N VAL A 175 5.17 -0.43 -0.10
CA VAL A 175 5.13 0.80 -0.92
C VAL A 175 5.86 0.65 -2.25
N ASN A 176 7.01 -0.04 -2.27
CA ASN A 176 7.80 -0.22 -3.49
C ASN A 176 7.13 -1.14 -4.51
N LEU A 177 6.30 -2.09 -4.05
CA LEU A 177 5.46 -2.91 -4.91
C LEU A 177 4.57 -2.06 -5.81
N PHE A 178 3.93 -1.03 -5.26
CA PHE A 178 3.03 -0.17 -6.03
C PHE A 178 3.78 0.72 -7.01
N PHE A 179 4.93 1.28 -6.61
CA PHE A 179 5.80 2.00 -7.54
C PHE A 179 6.23 1.13 -8.73
N TRP A 180 6.68 -0.09 -8.47
CA TRP A 180 7.05 -1.02 -9.53
C TRP A 180 5.85 -1.36 -10.41
N ALA A 181 4.72 -1.76 -9.81
CA ALA A 181 3.52 -2.18 -10.53
C ALA A 181 2.98 -1.07 -11.43
N ALA A 182 2.93 0.17 -10.92
CA ALA A 182 2.44 1.33 -11.64
C ALA A 182 3.39 1.78 -12.76
N ALA A 183 4.70 1.85 -12.47
CA ALA A 183 5.66 2.51 -13.36
C ALA A 183 6.42 1.55 -14.30
N ARG A 184 6.68 0.31 -13.88
CA ARG A 184 7.74 -0.53 -14.49
C ARG A 184 7.39 -2.01 -14.70
N ALA A 185 6.35 -2.53 -14.07
CA ALA A 185 5.85 -3.86 -14.40
C ALA A 185 5.64 -3.99 -15.92
N PRO A 186 5.83 -5.17 -16.53
CA PRO A 186 5.76 -5.28 -17.99
C PRO A 186 4.35 -5.02 -18.53
N ARG A 187 3.31 -5.16 -17.70
CA ARG A 187 1.92 -4.90 -18.06
C ARG A 187 1.12 -4.26 -16.91
N PRO A 188 0.09 -3.43 -17.18
CA PRO A 188 -0.71 -2.77 -16.14
C PRO A 188 -1.54 -3.73 -15.27
N GLU A 189 -1.75 -4.98 -15.70
CA GLU A 189 -2.50 -6.01 -14.99
C GLU A 189 -1.94 -6.31 -13.59
N TYR A 190 -0.62 -6.25 -13.38
CA TYR A 190 -0.04 -6.41 -12.04
C TYR A 190 -0.51 -5.31 -11.09
N PHE A 191 -0.56 -4.06 -11.57
CA PHE A 191 -1.07 -2.95 -10.78
C PHE A 191 -2.57 -3.12 -10.49
N LEU A 192 -3.37 -3.47 -11.51
CA LEU A 192 -4.80 -3.67 -11.31
C LEU A 192 -5.09 -4.81 -10.32
N GLY A 193 -4.30 -5.89 -10.35
CA GLY A 193 -4.39 -6.97 -9.38
C GLY A 193 -4.01 -6.53 -7.96
N ALA A 194 -2.87 -5.85 -7.83
CA ALA A 194 -2.38 -5.35 -6.55
C ALA A 194 -3.34 -4.34 -5.90
N LEU A 195 -3.82 -3.37 -6.68
CA LEU A 195 -4.77 -2.36 -6.21
C LEU A 195 -6.14 -2.99 -5.91
N CYS A 196 -6.58 -3.98 -6.71
CA CYS A 196 -7.80 -4.72 -6.41
C CYS A 196 -7.73 -5.45 -5.05
N TYR A 197 -6.56 -6.01 -4.69
CA TYR A 197 -6.37 -6.58 -3.35
C TYR A 197 -6.48 -5.48 -2.28
N LEU A 198 -5.65 -4.43 -2.37
CA LEU A 198 -5.58 -3.34 -1.37
C LEU A 198 -6.97 -2.76 -1.06
N GLU A 199 -7.68 -2.31 -2.10
CA GLU A 199 -9.00 -1.67 -1.98
C GLU A 199 -10.09 -2.64 -1.49
N SER A 200 -9.91 -3.95 -1.71
CA SER A 200 -10.88 -4.93 -1.22
C SER A 200 -10.58 -5.36 0.21
N SER A 201 -9.31 -5.43 0.60
CA SER A 201 -8.89 -5.90 1.93
C SER A 201 -9.06 -4.82 3.00
N ILE A 202 -8.88 -3.54 2.65
CA ILE A 202 -9.04 -2.42 3.58
C ILE A 202 -10.42 -2.44 4.28
N LEU A 203 -11.47 -2.85 3.57
CA LEU A 203 -12.85 -2.96 4.08
C LEU A 203 -13.02 -3.82 5.35
N TYR A 204 -12.07 -4.71 5.64
CA TYR A 204 -12.01 -5.43 6.91
C TYR A 204 -10.71 -5.15 7.68
N ALA A 205 -9.56 -5.04 7.00
CA ALA A 205 -8.26 -4.89 7.64
C ALA A 205 -8.14 -3.58 8.45
N PHE A 206 -8.79 -2.49 8.01
CA PHE A 206 -8.74 -1.21 8.74
C PHE A 206 -9.65 -1.16 9.97
N ARG A 207 -10.50 -2.17 10.21
CA ARG A 207 -11.36 -2.22 11.41
C ARG A 207 -10.51 -2.19 12.68
N CYS A 208 -9.46 -2.98 12.75
CA CYS A 208 -8.60 -3.03 13.93
C CYS A 208 -7.89 -1.69 14.22
N PHE A 209 -7.51 -0.94 13.19
CA PHE A 209 -6.93 0.39 13.32
C PHE A 209 -7.96 1.42 13.78
N ALA A 210 -9.16 1.39 13.21
CA ALA A 210 -10.27 2.26 13.59
C ALA A 210 -10.72 2.02 15.04
N ASP A 211 -10.81 0.75 15.44
CA ASP A 211 -11.15 0.34 16.80
C ASP A 211 -10.08 0.77 17.80
N ALA A 212 -8.79 0.60 17.46
CA ALA A 212 -7.68 1.07 18.28
C ALA A 212 -7.71 2.60 18.46
N ALA A 213 -7.84 3.36 17.37
CA ALA A 213 -7.90 4.81 17.41
C ALA A 213 -9.10 5.31 18.24
N THR A 214 -10.26 4.67 18.09
CA THR A 214 -11.47 4.98 18.86
C THR A 214 -11.28 4.67 20.35
N ARG A 215 -10.77 3.48 20.69
CA ARG A 215 -10.48 3.06 22.09
C ARG A 215 -9.51 4.01 22.77
N LEU A 216 -8.53 4.53 22.03
CA LEU A 216 -7.51 5.46 22.52
C LEU A 216 -7.98 6.93 22.53
N GLY A 217 -9.21 7.21 22.08
CA GLY A 217 -9.80 8.55 22.10
C GLY A 217 -9.19 9.51 21.09
N LEU A 218 -8.69 9.00 19.96
CA LEU A 218 -8.07 9.79 18.89
C LEU A 218 -9.13 10.27 17.89
N ALA A 219 -9.07 11.55 17.51
CA ALA A 219 -9.84 12.07 16.39
C ALA A 219 -9.39 11.47 15.04
N GLY A 220 -8.12 11.04 14.96
CA GLY A 220 -7.51 10.41 13.79
C GLY A 220 -8.08 9.04 13.39
N ALA A 221 -9.07 8.50 14.11
CA ALA A 221 -9.90 7.39 13.63
C ALA A 221 -10.53 7.70 12.26
N ARG A 222 -10.76 8.98 11.94
CA ARG A 222 -11.30 9.46 10.66
C ARG A 222 -10.58 8.85 9.45
N TYR A 223 -9.24 8.81 9.46
CA TYR A 223 -8.45 8.25 8.35
C TYR A 223 -8.87 6.81 8.03
N TYR A 224 -8.92 5.96 9.05
CA TYR A 224 -9.30 4.55 8.88
C TYR A 224 -10.78 4.37 8.58
N THR A 225 -11.64 5.16 9.23
CA THR A 225 -13.08 5.06 9.00
C THR A 225 -13.49 5.54 7.61
N GLU A 226 -12.82 6.55 7.04
CA GLU A 226 -13.13 7.06 5.70
C GLU A 226 -13.00 5.93 4.67
N HIS A 227 -11.86 5.23 4.69
CA HIS A 227 -11.59 4.05 3.85
C HIS A 227 -12.63 2.94 4.04
N LEU A 228 -13.03 2.63 5.27
CA LEU A 228 -14.08 1.64 5.53
C LEU A 228 -15.44 2.00 4.88
N HIS A 229 -15.69 3.30 4.60
CA HIS A 229 -16.91 3.75 3.94
C HIS A 229 -16.74 3.83 2.41
N ILE A 230 -15.63 4.39 1.93
CA ILE A 230 -15.46 4.73 0.51
C ILE A 230 -14.93 3.56 -0.33
N ASP A 231 -14.14 2.65 0.23
CA ASP A 231 -13.42 1.64 -0.59
C ASP A 231 -14.34 0.58 -1.20
N HIS A 232 -15.59 0.48 -0.75
CA HIS A 232 -16.60 -0.32 -1.46
C HIS A 232 -16.82 0.20 -2.89
N PHE A 233 -16.69 1.51 -3.09
CA PHE A 233 -16.67 2.13 -4.40
C PHE A 233 -15.36 1.81 -5.13
N HIS A 234 -14.20 1.90 -4.48
CA HIS A 234 -12.90 1.59 -5.11
C HIS A 234 -12.80 0.14 -5.58
N ALA A 235 -13.09 -0.84 -4.73
CA ALA A 235 -13.11 -2.25 -5.09
C ALA A 235 -14.02 -2.55 -6.30
N LYS A 236 -15.16 -1.84 -6.38
CA LYS A 236 -16.05 -1.91 -7.54
C LYS A 236 -15.43 -1.28 -8.79
N GLU A 237 -14.79 -0.12 -8.68
CA GLU A 237 -14.10 0.53 -9.78
C GLU A 237 -12.91 -0.29 -10.29
N LEU A 238 -12.19 -1.01 -9.44
CA LEU A 238 -11.14 -1.94 -9.86
C LEU A 238 -11.71 -3.14 -10.64
N SER A 239 -12.85 -3.66 -10.20
CA SER A 239 -13.58 -4.69 -10.97
C SER A 239 -14.01 -4.16 -12.36
N VAL A 240 -14.41 -2.89 -12.44
CA VAL A 240 -14.71 -2.22 -13.72
C VAL A 240 -13.44 -2.06 -14.54
N ALA A 241 -12.33 -1.61 -13.95
CA ALA A 241 -11.07 -1.40 -14.65
C ALA A 241 -10.57 -2.68 -15.34
N ILE A 242 -10.60 -3.82 -14.65
CA ILE A 242 -10.19 -5.13 -15.20
C ILE A 242 -11.13 -5.56 -16.33
N ARG A 243 -12.45 -5.37 -16.18
CA ARG A 243 -13.42 -5.66 -17.25
C ARG A 243 -13.21 -4.79 -18.48
N GLU A 244 -13.01 -3.50 -18.29
CA GLU A 244 -12.80 -2.58 -19.42
C GLU A 244 -11.44 -2.82 -20.08
N LEU A 245 -10.42 -3.25 -19.32
CA LEU A 245 -9.15 -3.69 -19.88
C LEU A 245 -9.36 -4.89 -20.82
N GLU A 246 -10.10 -5.91 -20.41
CA GLU A 246 -10.48 -7.07 -21.26
C GLU A 246 -11.24 -6.65 -22.52
N ALA A 247 -12.06 -5.61 -22.44
CA ALA A 247 -12.81 -5.11 -23.59
C ALA A 247 -11.97 -4.28 -24.58
N GLU A 248 -10.87 -3.66 -24.11
CA GLU A 248 -10.03 -2.76 -24.91
C GLU A 248 -8.68 -3.38 -25.30
N ALA A 249 -8.26 -4.47 -24.65
CA ALA A 249 -6.96 -5.12 -24.79
C ALA A 249 -7.02 -6.61 -24.45
N ASP A 250 -5.94 -7.34 -24.77
CA ASP A 250 -5.77 -8.74 -24.38
C ASP A 250 -5.42 -8.82 -22.88
N LEU A 251 -6.41 -9.17 -22.05
CA LEU A 251 -6.26 -9.32 -20.60
C LEU A 251 -5.46 -10.58 -20.28
N ASP A 252 -4.35 -10.40 -19.54
CA ASP A 252 -3.61 -11.52 -18.98
C ASP A 252 -3.98 -11.72 -17.50
N CYS A 253 -4.88 -12.68 -17.24
CA CYS A 253 -5.32 -13.03 -15.90
C CYS A 253 -4.19 -13.52 -14.98
N ALA A 254 -3.10 -14.09 -15.52
CA ALA A 254 -1.96 -14.52 -14.71
C ALA A 254 -1.26 -13.33 -14.05
N LYS A 255 -1.25 -12.17 -14.70
CA LYS A 255 -0.64 -10.93 -14.19
C LYS A 255 -1.52 -10.21 -13.20
N VAL A 256 -2.84 -10.25 -13.39
CA VAL A 256 -3.80 -9.80 -12.38
C VAL A 256 -3.65 -10.65 -11.11
N TRP A 257 -3.58 -11.98 -11.27
CA TRP A 257 -3.34 -12.89 -10.16
C TRP A 257 -2.01 -12.62 -9.44
N ALA A 258 -0.92 -12.48 -10.18
CA ALA A 258 0.40 -12.22 -9.62
C ALA A 258 0.41 -10.91 -8.81
N GLY A 259 -0.16 -9.84 -9.35
CA GLY A 259 -0.31 -8.57 -8.65
C GLY A 259 -1.12 -8.69 -7.36
N PHE A 260 -2.27 -9.38 -7.43
CA PHE A 260 -3.14 -9.62 -6.27
C PHE A 260 -2.43 -10.39 -5.16
N ARG A 261 -1.76 -11.50 -5.50
CA ARG A 261 -1.03 -12.32 -4.53
C ARG A 261 0.18 -11.59 -3.95
N LEU A 262 0.89 -10.82 -4.77
CA LEU A 262 2.04 -10.06 -4.31
C LEU A 262 1.61 -9.00 -3.29
N ALA A 263 0.52 -8.28 -3.55
CA ALA A 263 -0.04 -7.32 -2.59
C ALA A 263 -0.52 -8.02 -1.30
N SER A 264 -1.21 -9.15 -1.42
CA SER A 264 -1.66 -9.95 -0.27
C SER A 264 -0.53 -10.40 0.65
N GLU A 265 0.55 -10.94 0.11
CA GLU A 265 1.71 -11.36 0.90
C GLU A 265 2.40 -10.16 1.57
N THR A 266 2.51 -9.04 0.86
CA THR A 266 3.33 -7.91 1.31
C THR A 266 2.62 -7.03 2.33
N ILE A 267 1.33 -6.75 2.13
CA ILE A 267 0.54 -5.89 3.02
C ILE A 267 0.34 -6.57 4.37
N GLY A 268 -0.10 -7.83 4.40
CA GLY A 268 -0.28 -8.57 5.66
C GLY A 268 1.00 -8.62 6.49
N GLY A 269 2.14 -8.91 5.86
CA GLY A 269 3.45 -8.91 6.52
C GLY A 269 3.85 -7.54 7.09
N SER A 270 3.48 -6.44 6.43
CA SER A 270 3.78 -5.09 6.92
C SER A 270 2.99 -4.74 8.20
N VAL A 271 1.72 -5.16 8.30
CA VAL A 271 0.88 -4.95 9.50
C VAL A 271 1.43 -5.76 10.67
N GLU A 272 1.74 -7.04 10.45
CA GLU A 272 2.33 -7.91 11.48
C GLU A 272 3.67 -7.34 11.99
N ALA A 273 4.54 -6.89 11.09
CA ALA A 273 5.82 -6.28 11.45
C ALA A 273 5.65 -4.97 12.23
N ALA A 274 4.66 -4.14 11.87
CA ALA A 274 4.37 -2.89 12.56
C ALA A 274 3.87 -3.15 14.00
N VAL A 275 2.94 -4.08 14.20
CA VAL A 275 2.48 -4.50 15.54
C VAL A 275 3.63 -5.10 16.35
N ALA A 276 4.45 -5.96 15.73
CA ALA A 276 5.63 -6.50 16.39
C ALA A 276 6.63 -5.40 16.81
N SER A 277 6.76 -4.31 16.03
CA SER A 277 7.55 -3.14 16.43
C SER A 277 6.95 -2.41 17.60
N ALA A 278 5.64 -2.16 17.56
CA ALA A 278 4.89 -1.53 18.64
C ALA A 278 5.04 -2.26 19.97
N LEU A 279 4.97 -3.59 19.97
CA LEU A 279 5.13 -4.41 21.19
C LEU A 279 6.56 -4.35 21.78
N ARG A 280 7.55 -3.85 21.04
CA ARG A 280 8.92 -3.62 21.56
C ARG A 280 9.08 -2.23 22.16
N VAL A 281 8.16 -1.30 21.90
CA VAL A 281 8.14 0.03 22.51
C VAL A 281 7.52 -0.10 23.91
N ALA A 282 8.32 0.22 24.92
CA ALA A 282 7.99 0.08 26.34
C ALA A 282 7.10 1.21 26.85
#